data_AF-A0A919VN11-F1
#
_entry.id   AF-A0A919VN11-F1
#
_cell.length_a   1.000
_cell.length_b   1.000
_cell.length_c   1.000
_cell.angle_alpha   90.00
_cell.angle_beta   90.00
_cell.angle_gamma   90.00
#
_symmetry.space_group_name_H-M   'P 1'
#
loop_
_entity.id
_entity.type
_entity.pdbx_description
1 polymer ?
#
loop_
_entity_poly.entity_id
_entity_poly.type
_entity_poly.pdbx_seq_one_letter_code
_entity_poly.pdbx_strand_id
1 'polypeptide(L)'
;MKENMIPICHTLTKEKLAHLRKTHEIKEIATMYDCSSTYVVKLINEYKLEKKIGWLQKKYPYEVIKYYYADLEMCAREIAQELGEKQKRIAYLITTYNLGRDTSTANYLRNSKHSSVNVDFFKYESKEFWYIVGILLTDGCIKDNGTITLGLSNKETIDWIVRTIDYKNKIYVIKPNSKGNGIVKGRAVKQKSIHYEIAFRNHEVAKILQNYGLVPRKTKILRSPYVPDKFLGDFLRGVLDGDGTIPVWEIKRLYGGIISHNGNFTVSVASKDFAYGIKECVERLIGGDRKVHEKEVKGYSTMYYYSITLKEDLIALADKIYKDELFTMGYKRENFRILQNEGIILRVYKSSISEGDVTFEQVDYLYNFKRYTVKQLAEHFGKSHTCMLDIMESLNIKRRKKGSWRTREDYLIDFTSKEELIELYVEQKLSVPKIIELINKKNNKNFKVSALYFWLNKLEILPEFNEYHKKRK
;
A
#
# COMPACT_ATOMS: atom_id res chain seq x y z
N MET A 1 83.46 -12.18 -49.02
CA MET A 1 82.71 -13.19 -48.23
C MET A 1 82.31 -12.53 -46.92
N LYS A 2 81.05 -12.12 -46.76
CA LYS A 2 80.54 -11.75 -45.44
C LYS A 2 80.16 -13.06 -44.76
N GLU A 3 80.96 -13.50 -43.80
CA GLU A 3 80.55 -14.58 -42.91
C GLU A 3 79.22 -14.21 -42.28
N ASN A 4 78.21 -15.06 -42.46
CA ASN A 4 76.94 -14.99 -41.76
C ASN A 4 77.21 -15.27 -40.28
N MET A 5 77.66 -14.27 -39.52
CA MET A 5 77.69 -14.35 -38.07
C MET A 5 76.24 -14.45 -37.58
N ILE A 6 75.85 -15.64 -37.16
CA ILE A 6 74.60 -15.87 -36.43
C ILE A 6 74.64 -14.95 -35.20
N PRO A 7 73.61 -14.11 -34.98
CA PRO A 7 73.58 -13.25 -33.80
C PRO A 7 73.77 -14.07 -32.53
N ILE A 8 74.65 -13.62 -31.62
CA ILE A 8 75.05 -14.36 -30.40
C ILE A 8 73.82 -14.82 -29.60
N CYS A 9 72.74 -14.04 -29.63
CA CYS A 9 71.47 -14.35 -28.98
C CYS A 9 70.82 -15.67 -29.45
N HIS A 10 71.04 -16.10 -30.70
CA HIS A 10 70.52 -17.37 -31.23
C HIS A 10 71.34 -18.60 -30.82
N THR A 11 72.49 -18.41 -30.16
CA THR A 11 73.32 -19.52 -29.64
C THR A 11 72.90 -19.98 -28.24
N LEU A 12 71.88 -19.34 -27.65
CA LEU A 12 71.36 -19.61 -26.31
C LEU A 12 70.43 -20.85 -26.33
N THR A 13 71.04 -22.04 -26.29
CA THR A 13 70.31 -23.32 -26.25
C THR A 13 69.60 -23.54 -24.91
N LYS A 14 68.67 -24.51 -24.87
CA LYS A 14 67.94 -24.89 -23.66
C LYS A 14 68.87 -25.27 -22.51
N GLU A 15 69.92 -26.07 -22.77
CA GLU A 15 70.86 -26.53 -21.75
C GLU A 15 71.70 -25.39 -21.19
N LYS A 16 72.22 -24.51 -22.08
CA LYS A 16 73.00 -23.34 -21.68
C LYS A 16 72.18 -22.39 -20.82
N LEU A 17 70.95 -22.09 -21.25
CA LEU A 17 70.04 -21.22 -20.51
C LEU A 17 69.69 -21.83 -19.15
N ALA A 18 69.45 -23.14 -19.07
CA ALA A 18 69.18 -23.84 -17.81
C ALA A 18 70.38 -23.77 -16.83
N HIS A 19 71.62 -23.91 -17.32
CA HIS A 19 72.82 -23.81 -16.50
C HIS A 19 73.05 -22.37 -16.00
N LEU A 20 73.01 -21.38 -16.90
CA LEU A 20 73.22 -19.96 -16.57
C LEU A 20 72.20 -19.44 -15.56
N ARG A 21 70.95 -19.90 -15.66
CA ARG A 21 69.86 -19.58 -14.73
C ARG A 21 70.15 -19.99 -13.28
N LYS A 22 71.06 -20.94 -13.03
CA LYS A 22 71.45 -21.34 -11.66
C LYS A 22 72.23 -20.21 -10.98
N THR A 23 73.18 -19.60 -11.69
CA THR A 23 74.18 -18.69 -11.13
C THR A 23 73.96 -17.21 -11.46
N HIS A 24 73.22 -16.89 -12.51
CA HIS A 24 73.05 -15.51 -13.00
C HIS A 24 71.58 -15.07 -13.04
N GLU A 25 71.36 -13.75 -12.93
CA GLU A 25 70.07 -13.08 -13.11
C GLU A 25 69.76 -12.85 -14.59
N ILE A 26 68.47 -12.69 -14.92
CA ILE A 26 68.00 -12.54 -16.32
C ILE A 26 68.68 -11.36 -17.03
N LYS A 27 68.94 -10.27 -16.31
CA LYS A 27 69.62 -9.09 -16.86
C LYS A 27 71.07 -9.40 -17.22
N GLU A 28 71.78 -10.17 -16.40
CA GLU A 28 73.17 -10.55 -16.64
C GLU A 28 73.26 -11.47 -17.86
N ILE A 29 72.34 -12.44 -17.96
CA ILE A 29 72.24 -13.34 -19.13
C ILE A 29 71.93 -12.54 -20.40
N ALA A 30 71.05 -11.56 -20.31
CA ALA A 30 70.70 -10.68 -21.43
C ALA A 30 71.92 -9.90 -21.93
N THR A 31 72.72 -9.33 -21.02
CA THR A 31 73.97 -8.64 -21.34
C THR A 31 75.02 -9.60 -21.95
N MET A 32 75.20 -10.80 -21.40
CA MET A 32 76.17 -11.79 -21.90
C MET A 32 75.91 -12.24 -23.33
N TYR A 33 74.64 -12.26 -23.76
CA TYR A 33 74.22 -12.78 -25.06
C TYR A 33 73.74 -11.67 -26.01
N ASP A 34 74.04 -10.42 -25.68
CA ASP A 34 73.66 -9.22 -26.44
C ASP A 34 72.19 -9.26 -26.90
N CYS A 35 71.29 -9.48 -25.95
CA CYS A 35 69.86 -9.58 -26.22
C CYS A 35 69.05 -8.87 -25.14
N SER A 36 67.76 -8.65 -25.41
CA SER A 36 66.88 -8.06 -24.40
C SER A 36 66.53 -9.07 -23.30
N SER A 37 66.33 -8.60 -22.07
CA SER A 37 65.81 -9.45 -20.98
C SER A 37 64.46 -10.08 -21.34
N THR A 38 63.65 -9.41 -22.17
CA THR A 38 62.39 -9.93 -22.71
C THR A 38 62.62 -11.14 -23.61
N TYR A 39 63.67 -11.14 -24.44
CA TYR A 39 64.05 -12.27 -25.28
C TYR A 39 64.47 -13.49 -24.45
N VAL A 40 65.28 -13.27 -23.40
CA VAL A 40 65.64 -14.33 -22.45
C VAL A 40 64.40 -14.92 -21.76
N VAL A 41 63.46 -14.07 -21.33
CA VAL A 41 62.17 -14.54 -20.75
C VAL A 41 61.35 -15.33 -21.76
N LYS A 42 61.31 -14.91 -23.02
CA LYS A 42 60.63 -15.65 -24.10
C LYS A 42 61.21 -17.06 -24.22
N LEU A 43 62.54 -17.20 -24.29
CA LEU A 43 63.23 -18.49 -24.38
C LEU A 43 63.00 -19.36 -23.14
N ILE A 44 62.99 -18.79 -21.93
CA ILE A 44 62.66 -19.52 -20.70
C ILE A 44 61.26 -20.16 -20.79
N ASN A 45 60.28 -19.42 -21.30
CA ASN A 45 58.91 -19.92 -21.46
C ASN A 45 58.82 -20.96 -22.58
N GLU A 46 59.46 -20.72 -23.73
CA GLU A 46 59.50 -21.62 -24.89
C GLU A 46 60.15 -22.96 -24.53
N TYR A 47 61.26 -22.93 -23.79
CA TYR A 47 61.97 -24.12 -23.34
C TYR A 47 61.38 -24.77 -22.08
N LYS A 48 60.31 -24.20 -21.50
CA LYS A 48 59.64 -24.69 -20.28
C LYS A 48 60.61 -24.87 -19.10
N LEU A 49 61.56 -23.96 -18.95
CA LEU A 49 62.53 -24.01 -17.85
C LEU A 49 61.89 -23.57 -16.53
N GLU A 50 62.31 -24.18 -15.41
CA GLU A 50 61.82 -23.82 -14.07
C GLU A 50 62.08 -22.35 -13.77
N LYS A 51 61.02 -21.65 -13.36
CA LYS A 51 61.10 -20.23 -12.95
C LYS A 51 61.71 -20.15 -11.55
N LYS A 52 62.66 -19.22 -11.35
CA LYS A 52 63.30 -19.01 -10.03
C LYS A 52 62.22 -18.42 -9.14
N ILE A 53 62.15 -18.90 -7.90
CA ILE A 53 61.27 -18.31 -6.88
C ILE A 53 61.68 -16.85 -6.69
N GLY A 54 60.78 -15.93 -7.02
CA GLY A 54 61.03 -14.50 -6.90
C GLY A 54 61.18 -14.08 -5.44
N TRP A 55 61.87 -12.96 -5.18
CA TRP A 55 62.06 -12.42 -3.82
C TRP A 55 60.73 -12.28 -3.05
N LEU A 56 59.65 -11.94 -3.77
CA LEU A 56 58.32 -11.75 -3.18
C LEU A 56 57.71 -13.09 -2.69
N GLN A 57 57.93 -14.18 -3.42
CA GLN A 57 57.50 -15.53 -3.02
C GLN A 57 58.35 -16.07 -1.86
N LYS A 58 59.63 -15.67 -1.78
CA LYS A 58 60.49 -15.95 -0.60
C LYS A 58 60.01 -15.19 0.63
N LYS A 59 59.67 -13.91 0.48
CA LYS A 59 59.16 -13.06 1.55
C LYS A 59 57.79 -13.52 2.05
N TYR A 60 56.91 -13.96 1.13
CA TYR A 60 55.57 -14.44 1.43
C TYR A 60 55.33 -15.82 0.81
N PRO A 61 55.69 -16.89 1.55
CA PRO A 61 55.47 -18.26 1.13
C PRO A 61 53.99 -18.60 0.90
N TYR A 62 53.74 -19.69 0.18
CA TYR A 62 52.40 -20.19 -0.14
C TYR A 62 51.48 -20.24 1.09
N GLU A 63 51.92 -20.88 2.18
CA GLU A 63 51.11 -21.06 3.38
C GLU A 63 50.69 -19.74 4.02
N VAL A 64 51.54 -18.70 3.97
CA VAL A 64 51.21 -17.38 4.52
C VAL A 64 50.07 -16.74 3.72
N ILE A 65 50.19 -16.73 2.38
CA ILE A 65 49.15 -16.13 1.53
C ILE A 65 47.87 -16.97 1.55
N LYS A 66 47.98 -18.30 1.61
CA LYS A 66 46.84 -19.21 1.77
C LYS A 66 46.12 -18.95 3.08
N TYR A 67 46.82 -18.80 4.20
CA TYR A 67 46.20 -18.51 5.49
C TYR A 67 45.37 -17.23 5.45
N TYR A 68 45.93 -16.11 5.00
CA TYR A 68 45.18 -14.86 4.92
C TYR A 68 44.05 -14.89 3.88
N TYR A 69 44.30 -15.50 2.72
CA TYR A 69 43.34 -15.50 1.63
C TYR A 69 42.29 -16.61 1.80
N ALA A 70 42.66 -17.87 1.86
CA ALA A 70 41.70 -18.96 1.99
C ALA A 70 41.08 -19.04 3.40
N ASP A 71 41.90 -19.03 4.46
CA ASP A 71 41.40 -19.38 5.80
C ASP A 71 40.73 -18.18 6.50
N LEU A 72 41.28 -16.97 6.37
CA LEU A 72 40.69 -15.72 6.89
C LEU A 72 39.76 -15.01 5.89
N GLU A 73 39.60 -15.58 4.68
CA GLU A 73 38.74 -15.09 3.62
C GLU A 73 39.02 -13.61 3.20
N MET A 74 40.23 -13.10 3.41
CA MET A 74 40.56 -11.70 3.13
C MET A 74 40.71 -11.46 1.61
N CYS A 75 40.46 -10.23 1.17
CA CYS A 75 40.75 -9.80 -0.19
C CYS A 75 42.18 -9.26 -0.29
N ALA A 76 42.73 -9.17 -1.51
CA ALA A 76 44.11 -8.72 -1.73
C ALA A 76 44.42 -7.34 -1.12
N ARG A 77 43.41 -6.47 -0.97
CA ARG A 77 43.56 -5.14 -0.33
C ARG A 77 43.77 -5.26 1.18
N GLU A 78 42.98 -6.09 1.84
CA GLU A 78 43.05 -6.30 3.29
C GLU A 78 44.36 -6.99 3.67
N ILE A 79 44.75 -8.03 2.93
CA ILE A 79 46.03 -8.73 3.13
C ILE A 79 47.21 -7.77 2.95
N ALA A 80 47.13 -6.90 1.94
CA ALA A 80 48.15 -5.91 1.69
C ALA A 80 48.27 -4.90 2.83
N GLN A 81 47.15 -4.48 3.43
CA GLN A 81 47.15 -3.62 4.60
C GLN A 81 47.77 -4.31 5.82
N GLU A 82 47.38 -5.56 6.07
CA GLU A 82 47.87 -6.36 7.20
C GLU A 82 49.39 -6.62 7.11
N LEU A 83 49.88 -6.93 5.92
CA LEU A 83 51.29 -7.24 5.67
C LEU A 83 52.15 -6.01 5.34
N GLY A 84 51.59 -4.81 5.35
CA GLY A 84 52.31 -3.58 4.97
C GLY A 84 52.86 -3.61 3.53
N GLU A 85 52.11 -4.17 2.58
CA GLU A 85 52.52 -4.35 1.20
C GLU A 85 51.59 -3.69 0.19
N LYS A 86 52.01 -3.70 -1.09
CA LYS A 86 51.18 -3.20 -2.19
C LYS A 86 50.15 -4.26 -2.60
N GLN A 87 48.88 -3.89 -2.70
CA GLN A 87 47.79 -4.76 -3.19
C GLN A 87 48.13 -5.52 -4.48
N LYS A 88 48.78 -4.86 -5.46
CA LYS A 88 49.18 -5.49 -6.73
C LYS A 88 50.14 -6.67 -6.53
N ARG A 89 51.02 -6.62 -5.52
CA ARG A 89 51.97 -7.70 -5.20
C ARG A 89 51.24 -8.90 -4.60
N ILE A 90 50.28 -8.65 -3.71
CA ILE A 90 49.45 -9.73 -3.15
C ILE A 90 48.59 -10.39 -4.23
N ALA A 91 47.96 -9.59 -5.11
CA ALA A 91 47.19 -10.12 -6.23
C ALA A 91 48.04 -11.00 -7.16
N TYR A 92 49.29 -10.59 -7.42
CA TYR A 92 50.25 -11.40 -8.17
C TYR A 92 50.55 -12.73 -7.45
N LEU A 93 50.77 -12.74 -6.14
CA LEU A 93 51.02 -13.96 -5.36
C LEU A 93 49.82 -14.91 -5.37
N ILE A 94 48.60 -14.40 -5.15
CA ILE A 94 47.36 -15.20 -5.22
C ILE A 94 47.26 -15.91 -6.58
N THR A 95 47.54 -15.19 -7.66
CA THR A 95 47.51 -15.74 -9.03
C THR A 95 48.63 -16.76 -9.22
N THR A 96 49.84 -16.45 -8.78
CA THR A 96 51.02 -17.34 -8.91
C THR A 96 50.85 -18.64 -8.13
N TYR A 97 50.17 -18.59 -7.00
CA TYR A 97 49.86 -19.72 -6.14
C TYR A 97 48.56 -20.44 -6.50
N ASN A 98 47.89 -20.04 -7.57
CA ASN A 98 46.59 -20.60 -8.01
C ASN A 98 45.54 -20.60 -6.89
N LEU A 99 45.56 -19.58 -6.02
CA LEU A 99 44.60 -19.40 -4.93
C LEU A 99 43.36 -18.61 -5.35
N GLY A 100 43.23 -18.23 -6.62
CA GLY A 100 42.16 -17.37 -7.10
C GLY A 100 40.76 -17.95 -6.82
N ARG A 101 39.88 -17.13 -6.22
CA ARG A 101 38.45 -17.46 -6.12
C ARG A 101 37.75 -17.20 -7.44
N ASP A 102 36.70 -17.96 -7.72
CA ASP A 102 35.75 -17.58 -8.77
C ASP A 102 35.04 -16.27 -8.42
N THR A 103 34.50 -15.62 -9.45
CA THR A 103 33.83 -14.32 -9.34
C THR A 103 32.63 -14.35 -8.38
N SER A 104 31.92 -15.47 -8.28
CA SER A 104 30.75 -15.60 -7.41
C SER A 104 31.17 -15.63 -5.95
N THR A 105 32.16 -16.46 -5.60
CA THR A 105 32.72 -16.57 -4.25
C THR A 105 33.36 -15.24 -3.81
N ALA A 106 34.13 -14.59 -4.69
CA ALA A 106 34.72 -13.28 -4.38
C ALA A 106 33.65 -12.20 -4.11
N ASN A 107 32.55 -12.19 -4.88
CA ASN A 107 31.45 -11.26 -4.66
C ASN A 107 30.68 -11.57 -3.37
N TYR A 108 30.48 -12.85 -3.06
CA TYR A 108 29.84 -13.30 -1.82
C TYR A 108 30.57 -12.74 -0.59
N LEU A 109 31.87 -13.02 -0.48
CA LEU A 109 32.69 -12.58 0.64
C LEU A 109 32.72 -11.06 0.79
N ARG A 110 32.87 -10.33 -0.33
CA ARG A 110 32.86 -8.86 -0.31
C ARG A 110 31.53 -8.32 0.22
N ASN A 111 30.41 -8.84 -0.26
CA ASN A 111 29.09 -8.36 0.15
C ASN A 111 28.73 -8.77 1.59
N SER A 112 29.31 -9.88 2.08
CA SER A 112 29.17 -10.31 3.47
C SER A 112 29.95 -9.39 4.43
N LYS A 113 31.21 -9.07 4.10
CA LYS A 113 32.08 -8.22 4.94
C LYS A 113 31.78 -6.71 4.82
N HIS A 114 31.30 -6.27 3.67
CA HIS A 114 31.01 -4.86 3.37
C HIS A 114 29.57 -4.66 2.92
N SER A 115 28.62 -5.16 3.73
CA SER A 115 27.20 -4.96 3.46
C SER A 115 26.85 -3.47 3.52
N SER A 116 26.09 -3.00 2.53
CA SER A 116 25.56 -1.63 2.51
C SER A 116 24.27 -1.47 3.31
N VAL A 117 23.85 -2.51 4.04
CA VAL A 117 22.68 -2.56 4.92
C VAL A 117 23.04 -3.32 6.19
N ASN A 118 22.32 -3.07 7.29
CA ASN A 118 22.35 -3.91 8.48
C ASN A 118 21.75 -5.29 8.15
N VAL A 119 22.61 -6.33 8.11
CA VAL A 119 22.19 -7.70 7.78
C VAL A 119 21.37 -8.30 8.92
N ASP A 120 21.72 -7.99 10.17
CA ASP A 120 21.06 -8.55 11.35
C ASP A 120 19.60 -8.09 11.47
N PHE A 121 19.27 -6.90 10.93
CA PHE A 121 17.87 -6.45 10.79
C PHE A 121 16.99 -7.49 10.07
N PHE A 122 17.53 -8.17 9.06
CA PHE A 122 16.76 -9.15 8.28
C PHE A 122 16.71 -10.53 8.92
N LYS A 123 17.52 -10.80 9.96
CA LYS A 123 17.59 -12.12 10.61
C LYS A 123 16.49 -12.31 11.66
N TYR A 124 15.94 -11.22 12.17
CA TYR A 124 14.95 -11.24 13.25
C TYR A 124 13.65 -10.61 12.79
N GLU A 125 12.54 -11.26 13.12
CA GLU A 125 11.21 -10.73 12.83
C GLU A 125 10.84 -9.62 13.83
N SER A 126 10.59 -8.43 13.30
CA SER A 126 10.04 -7.28 14.01
C SER A 126 8.85 -6.67 13.26
N LYS A 127 8.19 -5.66 13.84
CA LYS A 127 7.11 -4.92 13.18
C LYS A 127 7.62 -4.22 11.91
N GLU A 128 8.79 -3.61 12.01
CA GLU A 128 9.50 -2.95 10.90
C GLU A 128 9.88 -3.95 9.80
N PHE A 129 10.38 -5.12 10.19
CA PHE A 129 10.71 -6.19 9.26
C PHE A 129 9.49 -6.59 8.42
N TRP A 130 8.35 -6.89 9.05
CA TRP A 130 7.16 -7.34 8.34
C TRP A 130 6.53 -6.24 7.46
N TYR A 131 6.58 -4.98 7.90
CA TYR A 131 6.22 -3.85 7.06
C TYR A 131 7.11 -3.73 5.81
N ILE A 132 8.44 -3.84 5.98
CA ILE A 132 9.40 -3.80 4.86
C ILE A 132 9.23 -5.00 3.93
N VAL A 133 8.97 -6.20 4.45
CA VAL A 133 8.65 -7.38 3.64
C VAL A 133 7.39 -7.13 2.80
N GLY A 134 6.32 -6.59 3.38
CA GLY A 134 5.10 -6.23 2.65
C GLY A 134 5.38 -5.31 1.47
N ILE A 135 6.14 -4.23 1.69
CA ILE A 135 6.55 -3.28 0.63
C ILE A 135 7.45 -3.93 -0.41
N LEU A 136 8.40 -4.78 -0.02
CA LEU A 136 9.29 -5.46 -0.95
C LEU A 136 8.53 -6.47 -1.83
N LEU A 137 7.52 -7.15 -1.28
CA LEU A 137 6.70 -8.10 -2.03
C LEU A 137 5.77 -7.41 -3.03
N THR A 138 5.41 -6.14 -2.85
CA THR A 138 4.66 -5.35 -3.85
C THR A 138 5.59 -4.65 -4.84
N ASP A 139 6.40 -3.70 -4.36
CA ASP A 139 7.18 -2.76 -5.17
C ASP A 139 8.67 -3.09 -5.26
N GLY A 140 9.14 -4.00 -4.41
CA GLY A 140 10.52 -4.49 -4.47
C GLY A 140 10.77 -5.42 -5.66
N CYS A 141 12.04 -5.62 -5.98
CA CYS A 141 12.48 -6.58 -6.98
C CYS A 141 13.82 -7.18 -6.54
N ILE A 142 14.03 -8.46 -6.84
CA ILE A 142 15.33 -9.09 -6.76
C ILE A 142 15.76 -9.52 -8.16
N LYS A 143 16.98 -9.17 -8.55
CA LYS A 143 17.57 -9.52 -9.85
C LYS A 143 18.20 -10.91 -9.77
N ASP A 144 18.42 -11.54 -10.92
CA ASP A 144 19.05 -12.87 -11.02
C ASP A 144 20.46 -12.91 -10.36
N ASN A 145 21.15 -11.77 -10.26
CA ASN A 145 22.44 -11.65 -9.59
C ASN A 145 22.35 -11.45 -8.05
N GLY A 146 21.14 -11.45 -7.48
CA GLY A 146 20.88 -11.22 -6.05
C GLY A 146 20.85 -9.75 -5.62
N THR A 147 20.87 -8.80 -6.55
CA THR A 147 20.64 -7.38 -6.22
C THR A 147 19.17 -7.16 -5.89
N ILE A 148 18.91 -6.61 -4.71
CA ILE A 148 17.59 -6.19 -4.25
C ILE A 148 17.43 -4.70 -4.57
N THR A 149 16.28 -4.34 -5.14
CA THR A 149 15.91 -2.96 -5.44
C THR A 149 14.52 -2.66 -4.90
N LEU A 150 14.34 -1.47 -4.36
CA LEU A 150 13.03 -0.95 -3.96
C LEU A 150 12.90 0.47 -4.50
N GLY A 151 11.84 0.71 -5.28
CA GLY A 151 11.55 2.01 -5.87
C GLY A 151 10.15 2.48 -5.52
N LEU A 152 10.01 3.66 -4.92
CA LEU A 152 8.73 4.26 -4.55
C LEU A 152 8.66 5.72 -5.00
N SER A 153 7.45 6.25 -5.24
CA SER A 153 7.25 7.69 -5.51
C SER A 153 7.25 8.53 -4.22
N ASN A 154 6.95 7.91 -3.07
CA ASN A 154 6.95 8.58 -1.77
C ASN A 154 8.36 8.58 -1.16
N LYS A 155 8.99 9.76 -1.10
CA LYS A 155 10.35 9.92 -0.57
C LYS A 155 10.44 9.60 0.93
N GLU A 156 9.47 10.02 1.73
CA GLU A 156 9.48 9.82 3.20
C GLU A 156 9.53 8.34 3.56
N THR A 157 8.83 7.50 2.80
CA THR A 157 8.85 6.05 2.97
C THR A 157 10.22 5.47 2.68
N ILE A 158 10.87 5.90 1.59
CA ILE A 158 12.24 5.49 1.28
C ILE A 158 13.20 5.97 2.37
N ASP A 159 13.10 7.22 2.81
CA ASP A 159 13.97 7.78 3.86
C ASP A 159 13.78 7.06 5.21
N TRP A 160 12.56 6.64 5.54
CA TRP A 160 12.30 5.81 6.71
C TRP A 160 12.95 4.42 6.56
N ILE A 161 12.71 3.72 5.44
CA ILE A 161 13.29 2.40 5.19
C ILE A 161 14.83 2.46 5.23
N VAL A 162 15.43 3.48 4.62
CA VAL A 162 16.90 3.70 4.61
C VAL A 162 17.47 3.79 6.02
N ARG A 163 16.81 4.54 6.92
CA ARG A 163 17.22 4.62 8.33
C ARG A 163 17.02 3.29 9.06
N THR A 164 15.88 2.65 8.84
CA THR A 164 15.51 1.38 9.51
C THR A 164 16.48 0.24 9.17
N ILE A 165 16.91 0.12 7.91
CA ILE A 165 17.82 -0.96 7.47
C ILE A 165 19.29 -0.54 7.50
N ASP A 166 19.62 0.64 8.05
CA ASP A 166 20.97 1.24 8.02
C ASP A 166 21.60 1.19 6.61
N TYR A 167 20.87 1.70 5.60
CA TYR A 167 21.33 1.71 4.23
C TYR A 167 22.39 2.80 4.00
N LYS A 168 23.59 2.38 3.59
CA LYS A 168 24.81 3.22 3.51
C LYS A 168 25.09 3.80 2.12
N ASN A 169 24.40 3.31 1.10
CA ASN A 169 24.57 3.78 -0.27
C ASN A 169 23.69 5.01 -0.53
N LYS A 170 23.89 5.65 -1.69
CA LYS A 170 23.02 6.75 -2.13
C LYS A 170 21.63 6.25 -2.53
N ILE A 171 20.63 7.12 -2.35
CA ILE A 171 19.30 6.98 -2.94
C ILE A 171 19.34 7.51 -4.37
N TYR A 172 18.87 6.73 -5.33
CA TYR A 172 18.80 7.14 -6.74
C TYR A 172 17.48 7.87 -7.00
N VAL A 173 17.55 9.03 -7.65
CA VAL A 173 16.37 9.78 -8.09
C VAL A 173 16.14 9.52 -9.57
N ILE A 174 15.11 8.74 -9.87
CA ILE A 174 14.71 8.38 -11.23
C ILE A 174 13.67 9.40 -11.68
N LYS A 175 14.09 10.28 -12.60
CA LYS A 175 13.19 11.24 -13.24
C LYS A 175 12.50 10.59 -14.44
N PRO A 176 11.22 10.88 -14.70
CA PRO A 176 10.59 10.47 -15.94
C PRO A 176 11.38 11.00 -17.14
N ASN A 177 11.53 10.17 -18.18
CA ASN A 177 12.05 10.65 -19.45
C ASN A 177 11.13 11.74 -19.99
N SER A 178 11.69 12.89 -20.38
CA SER A 178 10.99 14.08 -20.87
C SER A 178 10.12 13.85 -22.11
N LYS A 179 10.17 12.66 -22.71
CA LYS A 179 9.32 12.20 -23.83
C LYS A 179 7.90 11.78 -23.39
N GLY A 180 7.56 11.98 -22.11
CA GLY A 180 6.32 11.49 -21.48
C GLY A 180 5.04 12.27 -21.78
N ASN A 181 5.09 13.37 -22.54
CA ASN A 181 3.89 13.97 -23.10
C ASN A 181 3.72 13.43 -24.52
N GLY A 182 2.92 12.38 -24.67
CA GLY A 182 2.70 11.75 -25.96
C GLY A 182 1.47 10.86 -25.99
N ILE A 183 1.01 10.60 -27.21
CA ILE A 183 -0.03 9.63 -27.48
C ILE A 183 0.67 8.32 -27.85
N VAL A 184 0.60 7.31 -26.98
CA VAL A 184 1.05 5.95 -27.31
C VAL A 184 -0.20 5.11 -27.54
N LYS A 185 -0.36 4.59 -28.76
CA LYS A 185 -1.55 3.82 -29.19
C LYS A 185 -2.89 4.53 -28.91
N GLY A 186 -2.98 5.82 -29.23
CA GLY A 186 -4.21 6.60 -29.07
C GLY A 186 -4.56 7.00 -27.63
N ARG A 187 -3.67 6.75 -26.65
CA ARG A 187 -3.88 7.11 -25.24
C ARG A 187 -2.86 8.15 -24.79
N ALA A 188 -3.34 9.20 -24.13
CA ALA A 188 -2.49 10.14 -23.42
C ALA A 188 -1.72 9.38 -22.33
N VAL A 189 -0.39 9.33 -22.45
CA VAL A 189 0.46 8.80 -21.39
C VAL A 189 0.70 9.94 -20.42
N LYS A 190 0.25 9.81 -19.16
CA LYS A 190 0.64 10.75 -18.10
C LYS A 190 2.15 10.61 -17.86
N GLN A 191 2.83 11.73 -17.63
CA GLN A 191 4.22 11.70 -17.16
C GLN A 191 4.31 10.77 -15.94
N LYS A 192 5.30 9.87 -15.95
CA LYS A 192 5.64 9.10 -14.77
C LYS A 192 6.08 10.10 -13.68
N SER A 193 5.67 9.87 -12.43
CA SER A 193 6.16 10.66 -11.30
C SER A 193 7.67 10.49 -11.14
N ILE A 194 8.31 11.37 -10.37
CA ILE A 194 9.66 11.11 -9.85
C ILE A 194 9.59 9.87 -8.95
N HIS A 195 10.58 8.99 -9.06
CA HIS A 195 10.73 7.82 -8.20
C HIS A 195 12.08 7.88 -7.46
N TYR A 196 12.10 7.36 -6.24
CA TYR A 196 13.27 7.21 -5.40
C TYR A 196 13.57 5.72 -5.26
N GLU A 197 14.79 5.32 -5.61
CA GLU A 197 15.20 3.91 -5.62
C GLU A 197 16.41 3.69 -4.71
N ILE A 198 16.36 2.60 -3.94
CA ILE A 198 17.51 2.03 -3.24
C ILE A 198 17.89 0.69 -3.86
N ALA A 199 19.18 0.39 -3.88
CA ALA A 199 19.70 -0.84 -4.45
C ALA A 199 20.89 -1.36 -3.64
N PHE A 200 20.81 -2.62 -3.20
CA PHE A 200 21.91 -3.27 -2.48
C PHE A 200 22.02 -4.74 -2.88
N ARG A 201 23.18 -5.33 -2.60
CA ARG A 201 23.44 -6.75 -2.87
C ARG A 201 24.06 -7.36 -1.64
N ASN A 202 23.34 -8.29 -1.02
CA ASN A 202 23.83 -9.12 0.06
C ASN A 202 23.20 -10.51 -0.10
N HIS A 203 24.02 -11.56 -0.15
CA HIS A 203 23.56 -12.91 -0.44
C HIS A 203 22.72 -13.51 0.69
N GLU A 204 23.06 -13.19 1.94
CA GLU A 204 22.32 -13.66 3.11
C GLU A 204 20.93 -13.01 3.14
N VAL A 205 20.85 -11.68 3.01
CA VAL A 205 19.57 -10.95 2.93
C VAL A 205 18.73 -11.41 1.74
N ALA A 206 19.34 -11.60 0.58
CA ALA A 206 18.66 -12.12 -0.61
C ALA A 206 18.03 -13.49 -0.35
N LYS A 207 18.77 -14.42 0.27
CA LYS A 207 18.28 -15.75 0.61
C LYS A 207 17.13 -15.69 1.62
N ILE A 208 17.26 -14.84 2.64
CA ILE A 208 16.19 -14.62 3.63
C ILE A 208 14.92 -14.13 2.93
N LEU A 209 15.00 -13.06 2.14
CA LEU A 209 13.82 -12.47 1.47
C LEU A 209 13.21 -13.41 0.42
N GLN A 210 14.03 -14.26 -0.23
CA GLN A 210 13.53 -15.31 -1.11
C GLN A 210 12.64 -16.33 -0.38
N ASN A 211 12.97 -16.68 0.87
CA ASN A 211 12.13 -17.55 1.69
C ASN A 211 10.76 -16.92 2.00
N TYR A 212 10.67 -15.59 2.00
CA TYR A 212 9.41 -14.85 2.13
C TYR A 212 8.70 -14.57 0.79
N GLY A 213 9.22 -15.09 -0.32
CA GLY A 213 8.59 -14.98 -1.65
C GLY A 213 9.17 -13.91 -2.57
N LEU A 214 10.18 -13.13 -2.14
CA LEU A 214 10.86 -12.16 -3.01
C LEU A 214 11.79 -12.89 -3.99
N VAL A 215 11.26 -13.27 -5.14
CA VAL A 215 11.99 -13.99 -6.21
C VAL A 215 12.09 -13.17 -7.51
N PRO A 216 13.05 -13.47 -8.41
CA PRO A 216 13.13 -12.78 -9.69
C PRO A 216 11.84 -12.95 -10.50
N ARG A 217 11.41 -11.88 -11.18
CA ARG A 217 10.19 -11.86 -12.01
C ARG A 217 8.92 -12.29 -11.22
N LYS A 218 8.87 -11.98 -9.92
CA LYS A 218 7.80 -12.41 -8.99
C LYS A 218 6.37 -12.09 -9.39
N THR A 219 6.12 -11.05 -10.19
CA THR A 219 4.79 -10.45 -10.40
C THR A 219 3.63 -11.44 -10.58
N LYS A 220 3.85 -12.56 -11.30
CA LYS A 220 2.80 -13.57 -11.57
C LYS A 220 2.88 -14.84 -10.72
N ILE A 221 3.99 -15.04 -10.03
CA ILE A 221 4.33 -16.27 -9.30
C ILE A 221 4.56 -16.03 -7.80
N LEU A 222 4.34 -14.79 -7.36
CA LEU A 222 4.56 -14.37 -5.98
C LEU A 222 3.68 -15.22 -5.06
N ARG A 223 4.30 -15.89 -4.10
CA ARG A 223 3.59 -16.63 -3.06
C ARG A 223 3.54 -15.77 -1.81
N SER A 224 2.42 -15.84 -1.08
CA SER A 224 2.34 -15.17 0.22
C SER A 224 3.24 -15.88 1.21
N PRO A 225 4.02 -15.15 2.02
CA PRO A 225 4.69 -15.73 3.17
C PRO A 225 3.66 -16.13 4.22
N TYR A 226 4.05 -17.05 5.11
CA TYR A 226 3.34 -17.26 6.37
C TYR A 226 3.68 -16.09 7.31
N VAL A 227 2.66 -15.35 7.73
CA VAL A 227 2.82 -14.20 8.63
C VAL A 227 2.26 -14.57 10.01
N PRO A 228 3.06 -14.45 11.10
CA PRO A 228 2.55 -14.64 12.46
C PRO A 228 1.45 -13.63 12.81
N ASP A 229 0.44 -14.03 13.58
CA ASP A 229 -0.73 -13.20 13.91
C ASP A 229 -0.36 -11.81 14.46
N LYS A 230 0.68 -11.75 15.31
CA LYS A 230 1.18 -10.52 15.92
C LYS A 230 1.75 -9.50 14.94
N PHE A 231 2.05 -9.91 13.70
CA PHE A 231 2.66 -9.08 12.66
C PHE A 231 1.76 -8.92 11.42
N LEU A 232 0.56 -9.52 11.41
CA LEU A 232 -0.37 -9.41 10.28
C LEU A 232 -0.67 -7.94 9.94
N GLY A 233 -0.88 -7.11 10.96
CA GLY A 233 -1.14 -5.68 10.78
C GLY A 233 0.02 -4.95 10.12
N ASP A 234 1.25 -5.24 10.55
CA ASP A 234 2.46 -4.61 10.01
C ASP A 234 2.72 -5.01 8.56
N PHE A 235 2.59 -6.31 8.26
CA PHE A 235 2.72 -6.84 6.89
C PHE A 235 1.69 -6.23 5.95
N LEU A 236 0.40 -6.24 6.34
CA LEU A 236 -0.68 -5.69 5.53
C LEU A 236 -0.54 -4.19 5.32
N ARG A 237 -0.01 -3.44 6.30
CA ARG A 237 0.32 -2.02 6.12
C ARG A 237 1.40 -1.82 5.06
N GLY A 238 2.41 -2.69 5.01
CA GLY A 238 3.44 -2.66 3.98
C GLY A 238 2.88 -2.96 2.58
N VAL A 239 2.08 -4.03 2.47
CA VAL A 239 1.37 -4.38 1.22
C VAL A 239 0.46 -3.24 0.76
N LEU A 240 -0.25 -2.64 1.72
CA LEU A 240 -1.12 -1.51 1.46
C LEU A 240 -0.33 -0.33 0.92
N ASP A 241 0.78 0.06 1.55
CA ASP A 241 1.57 1.23 1.14
C ASP A 241 2.17 1.06 -0.27
N GLY A 242 2.44 -0.17 -0.68
CA GLY A 242 2.86 -0.51 -2.03
C GLY A 242 1.75 -0.61 -3.09
N ASP A 243 1.02 -1.74 -3.11
CA ASP A 243 0.01 -2.05 -4.15
C ASP A 243 -1.44 -1.77 -3.70
N GLY A 244 -1.64 -1.32 -2.46
CA GLY A 244 -2.95 -1.03 -1.91
C GLY A 244 -3.44 0.40 -2.14
N THR A 245 -4.76 0.55 -2.18
CA THR A 245 -5.42 1.85 -2.32
C THR A 245 -6.58 1.96 -1.33
N ILE A 246 -6.70 3.12 -0.69
CA ILE A 246 -7.84 3.48 0.17
C ILE A 246 -8.43 4.81 -0.30
N PRO A 247 -9.22 4.82 -1.38
CA PRO A 247 -10.03 5.98 -1.68
C PRO A 247 -11.06 6.22 -0.57
N VAL A 248 -11.24 7.48 -0.21
CA VAL A 248 -12.33 7.95 0.65
C VAL A 248 -13.12 8.98 -0.15
N TRP A 249 -14.44 8.91 -0.08
CA TRP A 249 -15.34 9.83 -0.75
C TRP A 249 -16.48 10.26 0.15
N GLU A 250 -16.93 11.50 -0.07
CA GLU A 250 -18.06 12.08 0.63
C GLU A 250 -19.37 11.49 0.08
N ILE A 251 -20.21 10.99 0.98
CA ILE A 251 -21.64 10.78 0.74
C ILE A 251 -22.34 12.11 0.97
N LYS A 252 -22.91 12.68 -0.09
CA LYS A 252 -23.59 13.99 -0.04
C LYS A 252 -25.09 13.84 0.10
N ARG A 253 -25.72 14.82 0.78
CA ARG A 253 -27.18 15.01 0.73
C ARG A 253 -27.60 15.43 -0.67
N LEU A 254 -28.84 15.11 -1.02
CA LEU A 254 -29.49 15.48 -2.30
C LEU A 254 -29.42 16.97 -2.63
N TYR A 255 -29.28 17.85 -1.62
CA TYR A 255 -29.27 19.30 -1.78
C TYR A 255 -27.95 19.96 -1.32
N GLY A 256 -26.87 19.19 -1.19
CA GLY A 256 -25.57 19.68 -0.70
C GLY A 256 -25.37 19.45 0.81
N GLY A 257 -24.11 19.36 1.23
CA GLY A 257 -23.70 18.95 2.59
C GLY A 257 -23.25 17.49 2.66
N ILE A 258 -22.24 17.21 3.48
CA ILE A 258 -21.64 15.88 3.68
C ILE A 258 -22.46 15.15 4.75
N ILE A 259 -23.00 13.97 4.41
CA ILE A 259 -23.70 13.07 5.34
C ILE A 259 -22.69 12.23 6.12
N SER A 260 -21.78 11.63 5.36
CA SER A 260 -20.75 10.74 5.86
C SER A 260 -19.65 10.58 4.81
N HIS A 261 -18.56 9.94 5.19
CA HIS A 261 -17.54 9.45 4.30
C HIS A 261 -17.69 7.93 4.18
N ASN A 262 -17.44 7.44 2.98
CA ASN A 262 -17.25 6.02 2.75
C ASN A 262 -15.91 5.80 2.08
N GLY A 263 -15.41 4.57 2.16
CA GLY A 263 -14.11 4.21 1.62
C GLY A 263 -14.11 2.79 1.12
N ASN A 264 -13.00 2.42 0.50
CA ASN A 264 -12.76 1.06 0.08
C ASN A 264 -11.28 0.75 0.30
N PHE A 265 -10.95 -0.35 0.97
CA PHE A 265 -9.60 -0.90 0.92
C PHE A 265 -9.50 -1.86 -0.26
N THR A 266 -8.59 -1.64 -1.19
CA THR A 266 -8.38 -2.57 -2.31
C THR A 266 -6.89 -2.83 -2.53
N VAL A 267 -6.53 -4.10 -2.68
CA VAL A 267 -5.21 -4.52 -3.15
C VAL A 267 -5.37 -5.22 -4.51
N SER A 268 -4.55 -4.83 -5.47
CA SER A 268 -4.59 -5.34 -6.85
C SER A 268 -3.26 -5.99 -7.20
N VAL A 269 -3.25 -7.31 -7.43
CA VAL A 269 -2.01 -8.06 -7.69
C VAL A 269 -2.18 -9.02 -8.87
N ALA A 270 -1.09 -9.38 -9.54
CA ALA A 270 -1.12 -10.28 -10.69
C ALA A 270 -0.88 -11.76 -10.33
N SER A 271 -0.58 -12.06 -9.05
CA SER A 271 -0.46 -13.42 -8.54
C SER A 271 -1.72 -13.81 -7.77
N LYS A 272 -2.35 -14.92 -8.17
CA LYS A 272 -3.51 -15.48 -7.50
C LYS A 272 -3.17 -15.89 -6.07
N ASP A 273 -2.09 -16.63 -5.89
CA ASP A 273 -1.65 -17.13 -4.59
C ASP A 273 -1.41 -15.98 -3.60
N PHE A 274 -0.81 -14.88 -4.08
CA PHE A 274 -0.60 -13.71 -3.23
C PHE A 274 -1.91 -13.00 -2.87
N ALA A 275 -2.87 -12.89 -3.80
CA ALA A 275 -4.18 -12.31 -3.52
C ALA A 275 -4.95 -13.10 -2.45
N TYR A 276 -4.90 -14.45 -2.52
CA TYR A 276 -5.52 -15.30 -1.50
C TYR A 276 -4.77 -15.26 -0.16
N GLY A 277 -3.44 -15.11 -0.16
CA GLY A 277 -2.69 -14.89 1.08
C GLY A 277 -3.01 -13.56 1.75
N ILE A 278 -3.23 -12.48 0.97
CA ILE A 278 -3.71 -11.20 1.50
C ILE A 278 -5.11 -11.35 2.10
N LYS A 279 -6.03 -12.06 1.41
CA LYS A 279 -7.36 -12.40 1.93
C LYS A 279 -7.24 -13.11 3.28
N GLU A 280 -6.43 -14.17 3.36
CA GLU A 280 -6.23 -14.94 4.59
C GLU A 280 -5.72 -14.04 5.73
N CYS A 281 -4.72 -13.19 5.45
CA CYS A 281 -4.17 -12.27 6.45
C CYS A 281 -5.22 -11.30 6.99
N VAL A 282 -6.05 -10.73 6.11
CA VAL A 282 -7.12 -9.80 6.52
C VAL A 282 -8.20 -10.53 7.31
N GLU A 283 -8.62 -11.71 6.86
CA GLU A 283 -9.71 -12.45 7.50
C GLU A 283 -9.29 -13.03 8.85
N ARG A 284 -8.01 -13.37 9.04
CA ARG A 284 -7.46 -13.69 10.37
C ARG A 284 -7.47 -12.49 11.32
N LEU A 285 -7.38 -11.25 10.82
CA LEU A 285 -7.40 -10.05 11.66
C LEU A 285 -8.79 -9.58 12.05
N ILE A 286 -9.74 -9.61 11.12
CA ILE A 286 -11.07 -9.00 11.29
C ILE A 286 -12.25 -9.95 11.02
N GLY A 287 -11.98 -11.19 10.62
CA GLY A 287 -13.00 -12.15 10.21
C GLY A 287 -13.62 -11.85 8.84
N GLY A 288 -14.62 -12.66 8.50
CA GLY A 288 -15.38 -12.60 7.25
C GLY A 288 -14.89 -13.60 6.20
N ASP A 289 -15.64 -13.68 5.09
CA ASP A 289 -15.32 -14.49 3.92
C ASP A 289 -15.63 -13.69 2.65
N ARG A 290 -14.71 -12.78 2.30
CA ARG A 290 -14.83 -11.88 1.15
C ARG A 290 -14.20 -12.53 -0.08
N LYS A 291 -14.84 -12.36 -1.23
CA LYS A 291 -14.37 -12.97 -2.48
C LYS A 291 -13.17 -12.20 -3.06
N VAL A 292 -12.18 -12.93 -3.57
CA VAL A 292 -11.18 -12.36 -4.48
C VAL A 292 -11.79 -12.29 -5.89
N HIS A 293 -11.84 -11.09 -6.44
CA HIS A 293 -12.34 -10.86 -7.79
C HIS A 293 -11.22 -11.00 -8.82
N GLU A 294 -11.52 -11.69 -9.91
CA GLU A 294 -10.61 -11.88 -11.04
C GLU A 294 -11.06 -11.02 -12.22
N LYS A 295 -10.12 -10.32 -12.87
CA LYS A 295 -10.40 -9.50 -14.04
C LYS A 295 -9.31 -9.66 -15.09
N GLU A 296 -9.73 -10.03 -16.29
CA GLU A 296 -8.87 -9.95 -17.47
C GLU A 296 -8.73 -8.49 -17.91
N VAL A 297 -7.49 -8.04 -18.02
CA VAL A 297 -7.18 -6.68 -18.46
C VAL A 297 -6.54 -6.77 -19.85
N LYS A 298 -7.21 -6.22 -20.87
CA LYS A 298 -6.74 -6.27 -22.26
C LYS A 298 -5.31 -5.72 -22.40
N GLY A 299 -4.38 -6.57 -22.82
CA GLY A 299 -2.96 -6.23 -22.99
C GLY A 299 -2.10 -6.33 -21.73
N TYR A 300 -2.67 -6.83 -20.63
CA TYR A 300 -2.00 -7.10 -19.36
C TYR A 300 -2.28 -8.54 -18.91
N SER A 301 -1.64 -8.97 -17.83
CA SER A 301 -1.97 -10.25 -17.20
C SER A 301 -3.30 -10.14 -16.46
N THR A 302 -3.96 -11.27 -16.22
CA THR A 302 -5.10 -11.35 -15.31
C THR A 302 -4.74 -10.74 -13.96
N MET A 303 -5.60 -9.86 -13.46
CA MET A 303 -5.44 -9.18 -12.19
C MET A 303 -6.45 -9.70 -11.18
N TYR A 304 -5.99 -9.83 -9.93
CA TYR A 304 -6.78 -10.28 -8.79
C TYR A 304 -6.95 -9.12 -7.81
N TYR A 305 -8.18 -8.91 -7.38
CA TYR A 305 -8.59 -7.81 -6.51
C TYR A 305 -9.17 -8.36 -5.23
N TYR A 306 -8.58 -7.99 -4.11
CA TYR A 306 -9.18 -8.20 -2.80
C TYR A 306 -9.62 -6.85 -2.25
N SER A 307 -10.91 -6.73 -1.89
CA SER A 307 -11.52 -5.46 -1.51
C SER A 307 -12.38 -5.58 -0.26
N ILE A 308 -12.38 -4.50 0.53
CA ILE A 308 -13.27 -4.31 1.70
C ILE A 308 -14.00 -3.00 1.49
N THR A 309 -15.32 -3.10 1.33
CA THR A 309 -16.20 -1.96 1.07
C THR A 309 -17.16 -1.66 2.22
N LEU A 310 -17.35 -2.62 3.14
CA LEU A 310 -18.16 -2.42 4.33
C LEU A 310 -17.39 -1.51 5.29
N LYS A 311 -18.03 -0.42 5.74
CA LYS A 311 -17.37 0.63 6.51
C LYS A 311 -16.87 0.12 7.86
N GLU A 312 -17.66 -0.72 8.52
CA GLU A 312 -17.35 -1.31 9.82
C GLU A 312 -16.11 -2.19 9.74
N ASP A 313 -16.03 -3.05 8.72
CA ASP A 313 -14.86 -3.89 8.45
C ASP A 313 -13.62 -3.06 8.10
N LEU A 314 -13.82 -1.98 7.34
CA LEU A 314 -12.74 -1.09 6.94
C LEU A 314 -12.15 -0.35 8.15
N ILE A 315 -13.00 0.12 9.08
CA ILE A 315 -12.59 0.71 10.37
C ILE A 315 -11.90 -0.34 11.23
N ALA A 316 -12.47 -1.55 11.35
CA ALA A 316 -11.87 -2.64 12.12
C ALA A 316 -10.48 -3.01 11.58
N LEU A 317 -10.31 -3.06 10.25
CA LEU A 317 -9.00 -3.29 9.64
C LEU A 317 -8.05 -2.13 9.95
N ALA A 318 -8.50 -0.89 9.80
CA ALA A 318 -7.72 0.31 10.10
C ALA A 318 -7.17 0.30 11.52
N ASP A 319 -8.03 -0.02 12.50
CA ASP A 319 -7.69 -0.11 13.91
C ASP A 319 -6.60 -1.16 14.16
N LYS A 320 -6.57 -2.25 13.38
CA LYS A 320 -5.54 -3.30 13.50
C LYS A 320 -4.23 -2.92 12.80
N ILE A 321 -4.28 -2.33 11.61
CA ILE A 321 -3.07 -2.00 10.82
C ILE A 321 -2.40 -0.68 11.27
N TYR A 322 -3.13 0.23 11.92
CA TYR A 322 -2.60 1.48 12.48
C TYR A 322 -2.64 1.55 14.00
N LYS A 323 -2.84 0.41 14.68
CA LYS A 323 -2.85 0.33 16.15
C LYS A 323 -1.58 0.89 16.77
N ASP A 324 -0.45 0.61 16.13
CA ASP A 324 0.89 0.98 16.58
C ASP A 324 1.39 2.20 15.81
N GLU A 325 2.16 3.08 16.45
CA GLU A 325 2.77 4.28 15.85
C GLU A 325 3.91 3.97 14.86
N LEU A 326 3.94 2.78 14.26
CA LEU A 326 4.90 2.50 13.20
C LEU A 326 4.66 3.40 11.98
N PHE A 327 5.72 3.61 11.21
CA PHE A 327 5.67 4.42 10.00
C PHE A 327 4.67 3.89 8.95
N THR A 328 4.09 4.82 8.19
CA THR A 328 3.21 4.58 7.05
C THR A 328 3.13 5.80 6.15
N MET A 329 2.63 5.63 4.92
CA MET A 329 2.27 6.76 4.07
C MET A 329 1.16 7.62 4.72
N GLY A 330 1.50 8.87 5.04
CA GLY A 330 0.63 9.77 5.82
C GLY A 330 -0.78 9.95 5.25
N TYR A 331 -0.95 10.01 3.93
CA TYR A 331 -2.28 10.19 3.32
C TYR A 331 -3.19 8.96 3.48
N LYS A 332 -2.65 7.73 3.50
CA LYS A 332 -3.46 6.51 3.71
C LYS A 332 -3.94 6.46 5.15
N ARG A 333 -3.08 6.81 6.10
CA ARG A 333 -3.45 6.97 7.51
C ARG A 333 -4.52 8.04 7.70
N GLU A 334 -4.38 9.18 7.03
CA GLU A 334 -5.36 10.27 7.12
C GLU A 334 -6.72 9.86 6.55
N ASN A 335 -6.74 9.15 5.42
CA ASN A 335 -7.97 8.58 4.87
C ASN A 335 -8.70 7.69 5.88
N PHE A 336 -7.98 6.88 6.65
CA PHE A 336 -8.60 6.10 7.72
C PHE A 336 -9.09 6.94 8.90
N ARG A 337 -8.35 7.98 9.29
CA ARG A 337 -8.82 8.93 10.32
C ARG A 337 -10.12 9.60 9.90
N ILE A 338 -10.27 9.97 8.63
CA ILE A 338 -11.52 10.53 8.10
C ILE A 338 -12.67 9.53 8.29
N LEU A 339 -12.44 8.24 8.03
CA LEU A 339 -13.46 7.20 8.22
C LEU A 339 -13.82 6.96 9.71
N GLN A 340 -12.84 7.08 10.61
CA GLN A 340 -13.01 6.90 12.07
C GLN A 340 -13.70 8.11 12.75
N ASN A 341 -13.36 9.34 12.34
CA ASN A 341 -13.78 10.58 13.01
C ASN A 341 -15.29 10.88 12.91
N GLU A 342 -16.04 10.13 12.11
CA GLU A 342 -17.49 10.33 11.97
C GLU A 342 -18.32 9.73 13.11
N GLY A 343 -17.74 8.83 13.92
CA GLY A 343 -18.34 8.45 15.19
C GLY A 343 -18.50 9.64 16.15
N ILE A 344 -17.64 10.67 15.99
CA ILE A 344 -17.69 11.93 16.75
C ILE A 344 -18.66 12.92 16.09
N ILE A 345 -18.71 13.06 14.76
CA ILE A 345 -19.64 13.99 14.10
C ILE A 345 -21.10 13.59 14.36
N LEU A 346 -21.44 12.30 14.30
CA LEU A 346 -22.80 11.81 14.63
C LEU A 346 -23.12 11.91 16.13
N ARG A 347 -22.13 11.78 17.03
CA ARG A 347 -22.30 11.97 18.49
C ARG A 347 -22.43 13.43 18.87
N VAL A 348 -21.61 14.30 18.28
CA VAL A 348 -21.67 15.75 18.45
C VAL A 348 -23.00 16.27 17.93
N TYR A 349 -23.49 15.82 16.75
CA TYR A 349 -24.83 16.23 16.29
C TYR A 349 -25.98 15.74 17.17
N LYS A 350 -25.83 14.59 17.85
CA LYS A 350 -26.77 14.13 18.88
C LYS A 350 -26.65 14.90 20.20
N SER A 351 -25.47 15.43 20.53
CA SER A 351 -25.23 16.20 21.77
C SER A 351 -25.25 17.73 21.56
N SER A 352 -25.33 18.21 20.32
CA SER A 352 -25.38 19.63 19.94
C SER A 352 -26.78 20.08 19.53
N ILE A 353 -27.80 19.25 19.75
CA ILE A 353 -29.12 19.77 20.11
C ILE A 353 -28.99 20.16 21.57
N SER A 354 -28.59 21.42 21.81
CA SER A 354 -28.71 22.05 23.11
C SER A 354 -30.16 21.89 23.60
N GLU A 355 -30.34 21.55 24.86
CA GLU A 355 -31.58 21.83 25.58
C GLU A 355 -31.93 23.31 25.38
N GLY A 356 -33.09 23.61 24.76
CA GLY A 356 -33.56 24.93 24.31
C GLY A 356 -33.14 25.22 22.87
N ASP A 357 -34.01 25.34 21.86
CA ASP A 357 -35.24 26.14 21.81
C ASP A 357 -36.23 25.71 20.70
N VAL A 358 -36.04 24.54 20.06
CA VAL A 358 -36.90 24.14 18.93
C VAL A 358 -37.32 22.67 19.06
N THR A 359 -38.58 22.46 19.44
CA THR A 359 -39.19 21.13 19.63
C THR A 359 -39.86 20.63 18.35
N PHE A 360 -40.08 19.31 18.28
CA PHE A 360 -40.88 18.67 17.23
C PHE A 360 -42.26 19.34 17.10
N GLU A 361 -42.93 19.54 18.22
CA GLU A 361 -44.29 20.06 18.30
C GLU A 361 -44.39 21.48 17.73
N GLN A 362 -43.41 22.35 18.04
CA GLN A 362 -43.36 23.71 17.52
C GLN A 362 -43.14 23.74 16.00
N VAL A 363 -42.21 22.94 15.50
CA VAL A 363 -41.89 22.90 14.06
C VAL A 363 -43.03 22.24 13.27
N ASP A 364 -43.60 21.15 13.79
CA ASP A 364 -44.72 20.45 13.15
C ASP A 364 -45.96 21.35 13.08
N TYR A 365 -46.29 22.04 14.19
CA TYR A 365 -47.40 22.98 14.22
C TYR A 365 -47.20 24.14 13.23
N LEU A 366 -46.01 24.74 13.15
CA LEU A 366 -45.80 25.87 12.23
C LEU A 366 -45.71 25.40 10.77
N TYR A 367 -44.99 24.32 10.50
CA TYR A 367 -44.73 23.83 9.14
C TYR A 367 -45.91 23.10 8.52
N ASN A 368 -46.46 22.14 9.25
CA ASN A 368 -47.53 21.28 8.75
C ASN A 368 -48.87 21.97 8.98
N PHE A 369 -49.13 22.50 10.18
CA PHE A 369 -50.43 23.09 10.50
C PHE A 369 -50.59 24.56 10.05
N LYS A 370 -49.71 25.50 10.44
CA LYS A 370 -49.74 26.92 10.01
C LYS A 370 -49.21 27.17 8.59
N ARG A 371 -48.73 26.10 7.95
CA ARG A 371 -48.24 26.08 6.58
C ARG A 371 -47.01 26.93 6.28
N TYR A 372 -46.22 27.31 7.29
CA TYR A 372 -45.01 28.08 7.08
C TYR A 372 -44.10 27.41 6.05
N THR A 373 -43.52 28.21 5.16
CA THR A 373 -42.40 27.75 4.34
C THR A 373 -41.18 27.52 5.23
N VAL A 374 -40.20 26.76 4.75
CA VAL A 374 -38.95 26.57 5.49
C VAL A 374 -38.26 27.92 5.76
N LYS A 375 -38.39 28.88 4.83
CA LYS A 375 -37.91 30.25 5.02
C LYS A 375 -38.61 30.95 6.19
N GLN A 376 -39.94 30.85 6.27
CA GLN A 376 -40.71 31.47 7.36
C GLN A 376 -40.43 30.80 8.71
N LEU A 377 -40.19 29.49 8.75
CA LEU A 377 -39.72 28.82 9.97
C LEU A 377 -38.35 29.33 10.40
N ALA A 378 -37.42 29.44 9.44
CA ALA A 378 -36.07 29.94 9.70
C ALA A 378 -36.13 31.37 10.28
N GLU A 379 -36.94 32.25 9.68
CA GLU A 379 -37.21 33.59 10.20
C GLU A 379 -37.86 33.55 11.60
N HIS A 380 -38.85 32.68 11.82
CA HIS A 380 -39.57 32.56 13.10
C HIS A 380 -38.67 32.13 14.26
N PHE A 381 -37.74 31.20 14.02
CA PHE A 381 -36.81 30.70 15.03
C PHE A 381 -35.46 31.43 15.06
N GLY A 382 -35.31 32.52 14.29
CA GLY A 382 -34.05 33.27 14.19
C GLY A 382 -32.87 32.43 13.67
N LYS A 383 -33.15 31.45 12.80
CA LYS A 383 -32.16 30.53 12.23
C LYS A 383 -31.95 30.80 10.74
N SER A 384 -30.84 30.32 10.19
CA SER A 384 -30.64 30.32 8.74
C SER A 384 -31.54 29.28 8.07
N HIS A 385 -31.86 29.48 6.78
CA HIS A 385 -32.69 28.52 6.03
C HIS A 385 -32.11 27.10 6.03
N THR A 386 -30.78 26.97 5.91
CA THR A 386 -30.08 25.68 5.97
C THR A 386 -30.19 25.05 7.35
N CYS A 387 -29.98 25.84 8.41
CA CYS A 387 -30.12 25.37 9.79
C CYS A 387 -31.54 24.85 10.08
N MET A 388 -32.57 25.52 9.56
CA MET A 388 -33.95 25.07 9.72
C MET A 388 -34.25 23.76 8.99
N LEU A 389 -33.64 23.53 7.82
CA LEU A 389 -33.75 22.25 7.11
C LEU A 389 -33.13 21.11 7.93
N ASP A 390 -31.96 21.35 8.52
CA ASP A 390 -31.26 20.36 9.34
C ASP A 390 -32.06 20.02 10.61
N ILE A 391 -32.66 21.03 11.26
CA ILE A 391 -33.57 20.86 12.42
C ILE A 391 -34.80 20.05 12.03
N MET A 392 -35.45 20.37 10.91
CA MET A 392 -36.62 19.61 10.46
C MET A 392 -36.29 18.15 10.18
N GLU A 393 -35.11 17.87 9.62
CA GLU A 393 -34.67 16.51 9.35
C GLU A 393 -34.31 15.74 10.62
N SER A 394 -33.64 16.36 11.60
CA SER A 394 -33.35 15.74 12.89
C SER A 394 -34.61 15.39 13.67
N LEU A 395 -35.66 16.20 13.51
CA LEU A 395 -37.00 15.98 14.04
C LEU A 395 -37.86 15.03 13.18
N ASN A 396 -37.30 14.44 12.12
CA ASN A 396 -37.99 13.53 11.19
C ASN A 396 -39.23 14.14 10.48
N ILE A 397 -39.25 15.47 10.32
CA ILE A 397 -40.31 16.21 9.62
C ILE A 397 -39.97 16.27 8.13
N LYS A 398 -40.66 15.44 7.34
CA LYS A 398 -40.45 15.36 5.89
C LYS A 398 -40.91 16.64 5.18
N ARG A 399 -40.10 17.11 4.22
CA ARG A 399 -40.47 18.24 3.36
C ARG A 399 -41.70 17.93 2.52
N ARG A 400 -42.60 18.92 2.40
CA ARG A 400 -43.77 18.84 1.52
C ARG A 400 -43.30 18.71 0.06
N LYS A 401 -43.75 17.67 -0.66
CA LYS A 401 -43.45 17.52 -2.10
C LYS A 401 -44.12 18.66 -2.87
N LYS A 402 -43.42 19.22 -3.85
CA LYS A 402 -43.95 20.28 -4.71
C LYS A 402 -45.18 19.74 -5.44
N GLY A 403 -46.37 20.27 -5.13
CA GLY A 403 -47.65 19.82 -5.69
C GLY A 403 -48.39 18.70 -4.95
N SER A 404 -47.86 18.15 -3.83
CA SER A 404 -48.66 17.27 -2.96
C SER A 404 -49.39 18.11 -1.92
N TRP A 405 -50.53 18.65 -2.30
CA TRP A 405 -51.42 19.33 -1.36
C TRP A 405 -52.07 18.26 -0.47
N ARG A 406 -51.62 18.11 0.78
CA ARG A 406 -52.55 17.60 1.81
C ARG A 406 -53.63 18.65 1.95
N THR A 407 -54.88 18.33 1.62
CA THR A 407 -55.96 19.32 1.74
C THR A 407 -56.27 19.57 3.21
N ARG A 408 -57.02 20.65 3.51
CA ARG A 408 -57.49 20.94 4.87
C ARG A 408 -58.32 19.78 5.45
N GLU A 409 -58.80 18.89 4.58
CA GLU A 409 -59.54 17.66 4.91
C GLU A 409 -58.66 16.55 5.52
N ASP A 410 -57.34 16.54 5.31
CA ASP A 410 -56.42 15.52 5.87
C ASP A 410 -56.13 15.68 7.38
N TYR A 411 -56.62 16.74 8.02
CA TYR A 411 -56.35 17.06 9.43
C TYR A 411 -57.46 16.60 10.40
N LEU A 412 -58.53 15.95 9.90
CA LEU A 412 -59.69 15.65 10.74
C LEU A 412 -59.37 14.72 11.93
N ILE A 413 -58.42 13.79 11.75
CA ILE A 413 -58.00 12.82 12.79
C ILE A 413 -57.30 13.51 13.97
N ASP A 414 -56.66 14.65 13.74
CA ASP A 414 -55.95 15.36 14.81
C ASP A 414 -56.92 16.05 15.80
N PHE A 415 -58.22 16.10 15.47
CA PHE A 415 -59.26 16.79 16.24
C PHE A 415 -60.41 15.88 16.69
N THR A 416 -60.42 14.61 16.25
CA THR A 416 -61.44 13.62 16.61
C THR A 416 -60.84 12.22 16.44
N SER A 417 -60.86 11.43 17.51
CA SER A 417 -60.30 10.07 17.47
C SER A 417 -61.18 9.13 16.64
N LYS A 418 -60.64 7.97 16.24
CA LYS A 418 -61.41 6.94 15.52
C LYS A 418 -62.59 6.47 16.36
N GLU A 419 -62.39 6.33 17.67
CA GLU A 419 -63.39 5.88 18.65
C GLU A 419 -64.51 6.92 18.79
N GLU A 420 -64.18 8.21 18.87
CA GLU A 420 -65.18 9.29 18.93
C GLU A 420 -66.00 9.36 17.63
N LEU A 421 -65.39 9.11 16.47
CA LEU A 421 -66.13 9.01 15.20
C LEU A 421 -67.04 7.79 15.15
N ILE A 422 -66.61 6.65 15.69
CA ILE A 422 -67.43 5.43 15.79
C ILE A 422 -68.61 5.68 16.74
N GLU A 423 -68.37 6.28 17.91
CA GLU A 423 -69.43 6.59 18.87
C GLU A 423 -70.49 7.53 18.24
N LEU A 424 -70.07 8.64 17.63
CA LEU A 424 -70.99 9.62 17.04
C LEU A 424 -71.73 9.07 15.81
N TYR A 425 -71.05 8.30 14.96
CA TYR A 425 -71.61 7.82 13.69
C TYR A 425 -72.35 6.49 13.82
N VAL A 426 -71.84 5.54 14.61
CA VAL A 426 -72.36 4.17 14.75
C VAL A 426 -73.29 4.06 15.96
N GLU A 427 -72.88 4.52 17.14
CA GLU A 427 -73.64 4.34 18.39
C GLU A 427 -74.77 5.37 18.53
N GLN A 428 -74.46 6.65 18.32
CA GLN A 428 -75.40 7.76 18.42
C GLN A 428 -76.17 8.03 17.11
N LYS A 429 -75.79 7.35 16.01
CA LYS A 429 -76.44 7.39 14.69
C LYS A 429 -76.63 8.79 14.11
N LEU A 430 -75.69 9.70 14.38
CA LEU A 430 -75.74 11.05 13.84
C LEU A 430 -75.38 11.08 12.35
N SER A 431 -75.99 12.00 11.60
CA SER A 431 -75.66 12.19 10.18
C SER A 431 -74.29 12.85 10.02
N VAL A 432 -73.57 12.52 8.94
CA VAL A 432 -72.25 13.10 8.63
C VAL A 432 -72.22 14.64 8.70
N PRO A 433 -73.25 15.37 8.19
CA PRO A 433 -73.32 16.82 8.36
C PRO A 433 -73.44 17.28 9.81
N LYS A 434 -74.16 16.53 10.65
CA LYS A 434 -74.32 16.86 12.08
C LYS A 434 -73.04 16.61 12.87
N ILE A 435 -72.34 15.52 12.54
CA ILE A 435 -71.04 15.19 13.16
C ILE A 435 -70.00 16.25 12.81
N ILE A 436 -69.90 16.67 11.54
CA ILE A 436 -68.94 17.70 11.16
C ILE A 436 -69.27 19.06 11.79
N GLU A 437 -70.56 19.38 11.98
CA GLU A 437 -71.00 20.58 12.71
C GLU A 437 -70.51 20.54 14.17
N LEU A 438 -70.67 19.40 14.85
CA LEU A 438 -70.20 19.20 16.23
C LEU A 438 -68.67 19.29 16.34
N ILE A 439 -67.93 18.64 15.43
CA ILE A 439 -66.46 18.68 15.40
C ILE A 439 -65.97 20.12 15.15
N ASN A 440 -66.61 20.83 14.21
CA ASN A 440 -66.29 22.22 13.91
C ASN A 440 -66.56 23.15 15.09
N LYS A 441 -67.70 22.97 15.77
CA LYS A 441 -68.06 23.75 16.95
C LYS A 441 -67.14 23.48 18.13
N LYS A 442 -66.85 22.20 18.42
CA LYS A 442 -65.96 21.76 19.51
C LYS A 442 -64.55 22.32 19.35
N ASN A 443 -64.02 22.32 18.11
CA ASN A 443 -62.62 22.66 17.85
C ASN A 443 -62.41 24.06 17.26
N ASN A 444 -63.47 24.86 17.14
CA ASN A 444 -63.49 26.16 16.47
C ASN A 444 -62.85 26.10 15.05
N LYS A 445 -63.32 25.15 14.24
CA LYS A 445 -62.83 24.86 12.87
C LYS A 445 -63.97 24.96 11.85
N ASN A 446 -63.61 24.85 10.56
CA ASN A 446 -64.57 24.86 9.45
C ASN A 446 -64.18 23.79 8.41
N PHE A 447 -64.23 22.52 8.82
CA PHE A 447 -64.06 21.36 7.97
C PHE A 447 -65.31 21.14 7.11
N LYS A 448 -65.11 20.68 5.87
CA LYS A 448 -66.20 20.34 4.95
C LYS A 448 -66.73 18.94 5.23
N VAL A 449 -68.01 18.71 4.92
CA VAL A 449 -68.65 17.38 5.01
C VAL A 449 -67.89 16.33 4.19
N SER A 450 -67.35 16.72 3.02
CA SER A 450 -66.52 15.85 2.17
C SER A 450 -65.27 15.33 2.87
N ALA A 451 -64.72 16.08 3.83
CA ALA A 451 -63.57 15.67 4.63
C ALA A 451 -63.90 14.44 5.48
N LEU A 452 -65.06 14.47 6.13
CA LEU A 452 -65.47 13.42 7.04
C LEU A 452 -65.86 12.15 6.27
N TYR A 453 -66.50 12.26 5.10
CA TYR A 453 -66.74 11.11 4.22
C TYR A 453 -65.45 10.43 3.77
N PHE A 454 -64.44 11.20 3.40
CA PHE A 454 -63.13 10.65 3.02
C PHE A 454 -62.50 9.84 4.16
N TRP A 455 -62.57 10.34 5.40
CA TRP A 455 -62.00 9.67 6.56
C TRP A 455 -62.81 8.46 7.04
N LEU A 456 -64.13 8.53 7.06
CA LEU A 456 -64.98 7.38 7.37
C LEU A 456 -64.71 6.22 6.39
N ASN A 457 -64.39 6.52 5.13
CA ASN A 457 -64.04 5.51 4.13
C ASN A 457 -62.64 4.95 4.37
N LYS A 458 -61.67 5.84 4.62
CA LYS A 458 -60.27 5.47 4.85
C LYS A 458 -60.03 4.70 6.15
N LEU A 459 -60.87 4.92 7.17
CA LEU A 459 -60.84 4.21 8.44
C LEU A 459 -61.69 2.92 8.43
N GLU A 460 -62.27 2.57 7.28
CA GLU A 460 -63.15 1.41 7.08
C GLU A 460 -64.41 1.42 7.96
N ILE A 461 -64.90 2.59 8.35
CA ILE A 461 -66.14 2.77 9.13
C ILE A 461 -67.37 2.78 8.20
N LEU A 462 -67.21 3.22 6.95
CA LEU A 462 -68.27 3.23 5.92
C LEU A 462 -68.75 1.84 5.44
N PRO A 463 -67.89 0.81 5.31
CA PRO A 463 -68.31 -0.56 5.00
C PRO A 463 -69.30 -1.18 6.00
N GLU A 464 -69.11 -0.94 7.31
CA GLU A 464 -70.03 -1.43 8.38
C GLU A 464 -71.45 -0.87 8.22
N PHE A 465 -71.58 0.34 7.66
CA PHE A 465 -72.85 0.99 7.36
C PHE A 465 -73.57 0.39 6.14
N ASN A 466 -72.84 0.02 5.09
CA ASN A 466 -73.44 -0.60 3.90
C ASN A 466 -74.00 -2.00 4.20
N GLU A 467 -73.42 -2.72 5.16
CA GLU A 467 -73.95 -4.01 5.63
C GLU A 467 -75.14 -3.82 6.59
N TYR A 468 -75.09 -2.82 7.47
CA TYR A 468 -76.19 -2.48 8.39
C TYR A 468 -77.44 -1.93 7.66
N HIS A 469 -77.28 -1.11 6.63
CA HIS A 469 -78.39 -0.61 5.81
C HIS A 469 -78.98 -1.66 4.86
N LYS A 470 -78.18 -2.64 4.42
CA LYS A 470 -78.70 -3.82 3.69
C LYS A 470 -79.55 -4.73 4.58
N LYS A 471 -79.32 -4.74 5.90
CA LYS A 471 -80.16 -5.47 6.89
C LYS A 471 -81.43 -4.71 7.30
N ARG A 472 -81.61 -3.46 6.86
CA ARG A 472 -82.71 -2.57 7.24
C ARG A 472 -83.62 -2.13 6.07
N LYS A 473 -83.32 -2.57 4.85
CA LYS A 473 -84.28 -2.68 3.74
C LYS A 473 -84.76 -4.12 3.70
#